data_AF-A0A355M5W2-F1
#
_entry.id   AF-A0A355M5W2-F1
#
_cell.length_a   1.000
_cell.length_b   1.000
_cell.length_c   1.000
_cell.angle_alpha   90.00
_cell.angle_beta   90.00
_cell.angle_gamma   90.00
#
_symmetry.space_group_name_H-M   'P 1'
#
loop_
_entity.id
_entity.type
_entity.pdbx_description
1 polymer ?
#
loop_
_entity_poly.entity_id
_entity_poly.type
_entity_poly.pdbx_seq_one_letter_code
_entity_poly.pdbx_strand_id
1 'polypeptide(L)'
;MRCPIRYKPGDHRVDSAFTFYYLSINCGAFISMIICPIAKSIFGWSVALWISAAGLLISIFVYLATKHLIKDIGSETDFQKMGTKKFVLTVIFIIVSICVSAWLLKNLSVTKWLLSASFLVVLAVMVKILLTIKEKESKIRFLVCVVLMFEAIFFYVLYQQMPTSLNLFAIRNVYHSIAGIPVEGESFQALNPFWVIVSGLILAKFLLLLAEKVKILQCL
;
A
#
# COMPACT_ATOMS: atom_id res chain seq x y z
N MET A 1 16.89 2.06 -27.25
CA MET A 1 15.50 2.55 -27.16
C MET A 1 15.28 2.98 -25.72
N ARG A 2 15.20 4.29 -25.45
CA ARG A 2 15.08 4.84 -24.09
C ARG A 2 13.61 5.16 -23.84
N CYS A 3 13.01 4.45 -22.88
CA CYS A 3 11.76 4.85 -22.27
C CYS A 3 11.92 6.28 -21.70
N PRO A 4 11.03 7.23 -21.99
CA PRO A 4 11.12 8.58 -21.45
C PRO A 4 10.73 8.58 -19.97
N ILE A 5 11.62 8.05 -19.13
CA ILE A 5 11.54 8.16 -17.68
C ILE A 5 12.04 9.57 -17.34
N ARG A 6 11.26 10.36 -16.60
CA ARG A 6 11.63 11.73 -16.21
C ARG A 6 12.99 11.81 -15.50
N TYR A 7 13.36 10.73 -14.82
CA TYR A 7 14.64 10.55 -14.18
C TYR A 7 15.52 9.57 -14.98
N LYS A 8 16.77 9.94 -15.21
CA LYS A 8 17.73 9.03 -15.85
C LYS A 8 18.16 7.93 -14.86
N PRO A 9 18.58 6.74 -15.35
CA PRO A 9 19.19 5.74 -14.49
C PRO A 9 20.36 6.35 -13.69
N GLY A 10 20.31 6.23 -12.35
CA GLY A 10 21.30 6.81 -11.44
C GLY A 10 21.00 8.22 -10.91
N ASP A 11 19.83 8.80 -11.22
CA ASP A 11 19.43 10.10 -10.64
C ASP A 11 18.94 9.94 -9.19
N HIS A 12 19.70 10.46 -8.23
CA HIS A 12 19.37 10.45 -6.80
C HIS A 12 18.04 11.16 -6.45
N ARG A 13 17.49 11.98 -7.35
CA ARG A 13 16.17 12.63 -7.13
C ARG A 13 15.02 11.63 -7.12
N VAL A 14 15.21 10.45 -7.69
CA VAL A 14 14.24 9.35 -7.67
C VAL A 14 13.90 8.93 -6.25
N ASP A 15 14.92 8.76 -5.39
CA ASP A 15 14.75 8.33 -4.01
C ASP A 15 13.96 9.36 -3.19
N SER A 16 14.27 10.64 -3.38
CA SER A 16 13.51 11.75 -2.80
C SER A 16 12.07 11.80 -3.30
N ALA A 17 11.84 11.56 -4.60
CA ALA A 17 10.49 11.53 -5.16
C ALA A 17 9.64 10.37 -4.60
N PHE A 18 10.23 9.18 -4.43
CA PHE A 18 9.57 8.05 -3.77
C PHE A 18 9.27 8.35 -2.29
N THR A 19 10.15 9.06 -1.61
CA THR A 19 9.92 9.50 -0.23
C THR A 19 8.71 10.44 -0.13
N PHE A 20 8.61 11.45 -1.01
CA PHE A 20 7.44 12.33 -1.05
C PHE A 20 6.15 11.60 -1.43
N TYR A 21 6.23 10.62 -2.33
CA TYR A 21 5.09 9.77 -2.68
C TYR A 21 4.62 8.94 -1.48
N TYR A 22 5.54 8.34 -0.72
CA TYR A 22 5.17 7.58 0.47
C TYR A 22 4.60 8.48 1.57
N LEU A 23 5.15 9.68 1.72
CA LEU A 23 4.66 10.68 2.66
C LEU A 23 3.23 11.13 2.31
N SER A 24 2.93 11.36 1.03
CA SER A 24 1.59 11.80 0.60
C SER A 24 0.51 10.75 0.87
N ILE A 25 0.82 9.47 0.71
CA ILE A 25 -0.08 8.35 1.08
C ILE A 25 -0.39 8.40 2.58
N ASN A 26 0.64 8.55 3.43
CA ASN A 26 0.43 8.60 4.88
C ASN A 26 -0.33 9.85 5.31
N CYS A 27 -0.06 11.02 4.71
CA CYS A 27 -0.84 12.23 4.96
C CYS A 27 -2.32 12.05 4.59
N GLY A 28 -2.60 11.44 3.44
CA GLY A 28 -3.97 11.12 3.02
C GLY A 28 -4.67 10.14 3.97
N ALA A 29 -3.96 9.10 4.42
CA ALA A 29 -4.47 8.15 5.40
C ALA A 29 -4.75 8.81 6.75
N PHE A 30 -3.83 9.64 7.26
CA PHE A 30 -4.01 10.38 8.51
C PHE A 30 -5.25 11.28 8.48
N ILE A 31 -5.40 12.07 7.43
CA ILE A 31 -6.54 12.98 7.26
C ILE A 31 -7.86 12.20 7.15
N SER A 32 -7.89 11.15 6.32
CA SER A 32 -9.12 10.36 6.11
C SER A 32 -9.55 9.58 7.35
N MET A 33 -8.60 8.99 8.09
CA MET A 33 -8.88 8.25 9.33
C MET A 33 -9.33 9.16 10.50
N ILE A 34 -9.14 10.47 10.41
CA ILE A 34 -9.70 11.45 11.37
C ILE A 34 -11.07 11.94 10.88
N ILE A 35 -11.17 12.40 9.64
CA ILE A 35 -12.38 13.05 9.12
C ILE A 35 -13.55 12.05 9.02
N CYS A 36 -13.31 10.83 8.53
CA CYS A 36 -14.39 9.88 8.28
C CYS A 36 -15.12 9.44 9.58
N PRO A 37 -14.45 9.06 10.67
CA PRO A 37 -15.13 8.74 11.93
C PRO A 37 -15.87 9.93 12.54
N ILE A 38 -15.29 11.14 12.49
CA ILE A 38 -15.94 12.37 12.97
C ILE A 38 -17.23 12.64 12.18
N ALA A 39 -17.15 12.57 10.85
CA ALA A 39 -18.31 12.77 9.98
C ALA A 39 -19.38 11.69 10.21
N LYS A 40 -18.97 10.44 10.43
CA LYS A 40 -19.88 9.35 10.80
C LYS A 40 -20.61 9.63 12.11
N SER A 41 -19.90 10.12 13.13
CA SER A 41 -20.47 10.41 14.46
C SER A 41 -21.51 11.54 14.42
N ILE A 42 -21.22 12.61 13.67
CA ILE A 42 -22.08 13.80 13.62
C ILE A 42 -23.23 13.66 12.59
N PHE A 43 -22.94 13.10 11.41
CA PHE A 43 -23.86 13.11 10.26
C PHE A 43 -24.30 11.72 9.79
N GLY A 44 -23.76 10.66 10.39
CA GLY A 44 -24.07 9.27 10.04
C GLY A 44 -23.24 8.70 8.89
N TRP A 45 -23.43 7.41 8.64
CA TRP A 45 -22.64 6.62 7.70
C TRP A 45 -22.68 7.12 6.26
N SER A 46 -23.84 7.59 5.80
CA SER A 46 -24.02 8.06 4.43
C SER A 46 -23.07 9.21 4.09
N VAL A 47 -22.92 10.17 5.00
CA VAL A 47 -22.04 11.33 4.78
C VAL A 47 -20.58 10.92 4.78
N ALA A 48 -20.15 10.03 5.68
CA ALA A 48 -18.79 9.52 5.70
C ALA A 48 -18.41 8.78 4.39
N LEU A 49 -19.34 8.01 3.82
CA LEU A 49 -19.15 7.34 2.52
C LEU A 49 -19.07 8.35 1.37
N TRP A 50 -19.90 9.40 1.38
CA TRP A 50 -19.84 10.47 0.37
C TRP A 50 -18.54 11.27 0.43
N ILE A 51 -17.97 11.50 1.62
CA ILE A 51 -16.65 12.13 1.76
C ILE A 51 -15.57 11.29 1.05
N SER A 52 -15.62 9.96 1.21
CA SER A 52 -14.68 9.05 0.55
C SER A 52 -14.84 9.06 -0.98
N ALA A 53 -16.09 9.05 -1.46
CA ALA A 53 -16.40 9.16 -2.89
C ALA A 53 -15.94 10.51 -3.49
N ALA A 54 -16.15 11.61 -2.76
CA ALA A 54 -15.68 12.94 -3.16
C ALA A 54 -14.15 12.99 -3.27
N GLY A 55 -13.42 12.37 -2.34
CA GLY A 55 -11.96 12.27 -2.40
C GLY A 55 -11.44 11.58 -3.67
N LEU A 56 -12.11 10.49 -4.10
CA LEU A 56 -11.79 9.82 -5.35
C LEU A 56 -12.10 10.72 -6.57
N LEU A 57 -13.25 11.40 -6.59
CA LEU A 57 -13.62 12.32 -7.67
C LEU A 57 -12.64 13.48 -7.80
N ILE A 58 -12.21 14.07 -6.67
CA ILE A 58 -11.18 15.11 -6.64
C ILE A 58 -9.87 14.56 -7.21
N SER A 59 -9.49 13.33 -6.85
CA SER A 59 -8.26 12.70 -7.35
C SER A 59 -8.30 12.51 -8.87
N ILE A 60 -9.43 12.06 -9.41
CA ILE A 60 -9.65 11.93 -10.86
C ILE A 60 -9.60 13.31 -11.54
N PHE A 61 -10.25 14.31 -10.95
CA PHE A 61 -10.24 15.68 -11.48
C PHE A 61 -8.82 16.26 -11.54
N VAL A 62 -8.06 16.15 -10.45
CA VAL A 62 -6.67 16.61 -10.39
C VAL A 62 -5.84 15.89 -11.45
N TYR A 63 -5.96 14.56 -11.54
CA TYR A 63 -5.28 13.78 -12.59
C TYR A 63 -5.63 14.29 -14.00
N LEU A 64 -6.92 14.48 -14.31
CA LEU A 64 -7.35 14.95 -15.63
C LEU A 64 -6.85 16.36 -15.94
N ALA A 65 -6.78 17.24 -14.94
CA ALA A 65 -6.23 18.59 -15.08
C ALA A 65 -4.70 18.57 -15.31
N THR A 66 -3.98 17.71 -14.61
CA THR A 66 -2.50 17.64 -14.66
C THR A 66 -1.96 16.60 -15.63
N LYS A 67 -2.79 15.81 -16.31
CA LYS A 67 -2.33 14.74 -17.24
C LYS A 67 -1.39 15.24 -18.34
N HIS A 68 -1.52 16.51 -18.72
CA HIS A 68 -0.65 17.12 -19.72
C HIS A 68 0.82 17.18 -19.27
N LEU A 69 1.09 17.25 -17.96
CA LEU A 69 2.45 17.27 -17.39
C LEU A 69 3.18 15.93 -17.50
N ILE A 70 2.44 14.84 -17.73
CA ILE A 70 2.97 13.47 -17.81
C ILE A 70 2.77 12.85 -19.20
N LYS A 71 2.35 13.63 -20.20
CA LYS A 71 2.02 13.13 -21.54
C LYS A 71 3.18 12.35 -22.19
N ASP A 72 4.41 12.78 -21.96
CA ASP A 72 5.61 12.18 -22.55
C ASP A 72 6.28 11.16 -21.61
N ILE A 73 5.66 10.81 -20.49
CA ILE A 73 6.20 9.90 -19.48
C ILE A 73 5.27 8.69 -19.37
N GLY A 74 5.74 7.51 -19.75
CA GLY A 74 4.92 6.31 -19.72
C GLY A 74 5.63 5.09 -20.28
N SER A 75 4.94 3.95 -20.20
CA SER A 75 5.34 2.72 -20.86
C SER A 75 5.15 2.82 -22.38
N GLU A 76 5.81 1.95 -23.16
CA GLU A 76 5.63 1.92 -24.62
C GLU A 76 4.16 1.72 -25.04
N THR A 77 3.39 1.01 -24.22
CA THR A 77 1.97 0.76 -24.44
C THR A 77 1.09 1.99 -24.24
N ASP A 78 1.53 2.98 -23.46
CA ASP A 78 0.75 4.22 -23.21
C ASP A 78 0.71 5.13 -24.44
N PHE A 79 1.73 5.05 -25.31
CA PHE A 79 1.81 5.82 -26.55
C PHE A 79 1.09 5.17 -27.73
N GLN A 80 0.61 3.93 -27.57
CA GLN A 80 -0.15 3.21 -28.59
C GLN A 80 -1.65 3.44 -28.42
N LYS A 81 -2.38 3.56 -29.53
CA LYS A 81 -3.85 3.64 -29.47
C LYS A 81 -4.42 2.31 -28.95
N MET A 82 -5.15 2.37 -27.85
CA MET A 82 -5.85 1.20 -27.31
C MET A 82 -6.97 0.78 -28.28
N GLY A 83 -6.84 -0.41 -28.89
CA GLY A 83 -7.86 -0.94 -29.80
C GLY A 83 -9.16 -1.29 -29.05
N THR A 84 -10.31 -1.04 -29.68
CA THR A 84 -11.66 -1.22 -29.09
C THR A 84 -11.88 -2.62 -28.51
N LYS A 85 -11.35 -3.67 -29.16
CA LYS A 85 -11.44 -5.06 -28.66
C LYS A 85 -10.76 -5.23 -27.30
N LYS A 86 -9.55 -4.68 -27.12
CA LYS A 86 -8.81 -4.75 -25.85
C LYS A 86 -9.52 -3.95 -24.77
N PHE A 87 -10.01 -2.76 -25.09
CA PHE A 87 -10.79 -1.94 -24.16
C PHE A 87 -12.05 -2.67 -23.66
N VAL A 88 -12.86 -3.20 -24.57
CA VAL A 88 -14.07 -3.95 -24.22
C VAL A 88 -13.74 -5.18 -23.38
N LEU A 89 -12.69 -5.92 -23.74
CA LEU A 89 -12.24 -7.08 -22.96
C LEU A 89 -11.82 -6.69 -21.53
N THR A 90 -11.09 -5.58 -21.36
CA THR A 90 -10.70 -5.06 -20.04
C THR A 90 -11.91 -4.66 -19.22
N VAL A 91 -12.90 -3.98 -19.81
CA VAL A 91 -14.13 -3.59 -19.11
C VAL A 91 -14.93 -4.81 -18.68
N ILE A 92 -15.09 -5.81 -19.56
CA ILE A 92 -15.74 -7.08 -19.22
C ILE A 92 -14.99 -7.77 -18.07
N PHE A 93 -13.66 -7.82 -18.13
CA PHE A 93 -12.84 -8.42 -17.07
C PHE A 93 -13.02 -7.73 -15.72
N ILE A 94 -13.09 -6.38 -15.69
CA ILE A 94 -13.36 -5.61 -14.48
C ILE A 94 -14.75 -5.96 -13.91
N ILE A 95 -15.79 -5.97 -14.74
CA ILE A 95 -17.16 -6.28 -14.31
C ILE A 95 -17.24 -7.71 -13.76
N VAL A 96 -16.68 -8.69 -14.48
CA VAL A 96 -16.63 -10.10 -14.04
C VAL A 96 -15.87 -10.22 -12.72
N SER A 97 -14.73 -9.54 -12.58
CA SER A 97 -13.94 -9.56 -11.33
C SER A 97 -14.72 -9.00 -10.14
N ILE A 98 -15.49 -7.92 -10.33
CA ILE A 98 -16.37 -7.36 -9.30
C ILE A 98 -17.46 -8.36 -8.90
N CYS A 99 -18.14 -8.97 -9.88
CA CYS A 99 -19.19 -9.96 -9.64
C CYS A 99 -18.67 -11.20 -8.91
N VAL A 100 -17.52 -11.73 -9.33
CA VAL A 100 -16.87 -12.88 -8.70
C VAL A 100 -16.46 -12.54 -7.26
N SER A 101 -15.86 -11.37 -7.05
CA SER A 101 -15.47 -10.91 -5.70
C SER A 101 -16.68 -10.77 -4.77
N ALA A 102 -17.78 -10.18 -5.26
CA ALA A 102 -19.01 -10.05 -4.49
C ALA A 102 -19.64 -11.43 -4.16
N TRP A 103 -19.58 -12.39 -5.09
CA TRP A 103 -20.06 -13.75 -4.86
C TRP A 103 -19.20 -14.51 -3.84
N LEU A 104 -17.87 -14.36 -3.89
CA LEU A 104 -16.95 -14.95 -2.92
C LEU A 104 -17.19 -14.41 -1.49
N LEU A 105 -17.47 -13.12 -1.36
CA LEU A 105 -17.80 -12.52 -0.05
C LEU A 105 -19.09 -13.09 0.56
N LYS A 106 -20.06 -13.53 -0.25
CA LYS A 106 -21.27 -14.21 0.23
C LYS A 106 -21.04 -15.68 0.57
N ASN A 107 -20.13 -16.36 -0.15
CA ASN A 107 -19.87 -17.78 -0.03
C ASN A 107 -18.55 -18.05 0.72
N LEU A 108 -18.53 -17.76 2.02
CA LEU A 108 -17.30 -17.86 2.83
C LEU A 108 -16.68 -19.27 2.83
N SER A 109 -17.49 -20.33 2.72
CA SER A 109 -16.97 -21.70 2.63
C SER A 109 -16.09 -21.89 1.39
N VAL A 110 -16.58 -21.43 0.23
CA VAL A 110 -15.82 -21.49 -1.03
C VAL A 110 -14.56 -20.64 -0.94
N THR A 111 -14.66 -19.44 -0.38
CA THR A 111 -13.51 -18.54 -0.20
C THR A 111 -12.41 -19.15 0.67
N LYS A 112 -12.77 -19.82 1.78
CA LYS A 112 -11.80 -20.51 2.65
C LYS A 112 -11.12 -21.68 1.93
N TRP A 113 -11.88 -22.48 1.18
CA TRP A 113 -11.31 -23.57 0.38
C TRP A 113 -10.38 -23.04 -0.71
N LEU A 114 -10.79 -22.00 -1.44
CA LEU A 114 -9.98 -21.36 -2.48
C LEU A 114 -8.67 -20.81 -1.90
N LEU A 115 -8.72 -20.15 -0.75
CA LEU A 115 -7.55 -19.62 -0.06
C LEU A 115 -6.62 -20.74 0.42
N SER A 116 -7.18 -21.82 0.97
CA SER A 116 -6.39 -22.98 1.42
C SER A 116 -5.73 -23.67 0.23
N ALA A 117 -6.45 -23.82 -0.88
CA ALA A 117 -5.93 -24.40 -2.11
C ALA A 117 -4.83 -23.52 -2.72
N SER A 118 -4.99 -22.20 -2.77
CA SER A 118 -3.96 -21.30 -3.31
C SER A 118 -2.70 -21.32 -2.46
N PHE A 119 -2.82 -21.37 -1.14
CA PHE A 119 -1.69 -21.55 -0.23
C PHE A 119 -0.94 -22.86 -0.50
N LEU A 120 -1.65 -23.98 -0.62
CA LEU A 120 -1.05 -25.29 -0.92
C LEU A 120 -0.35 -25.29 -2.29
N VAL A 121 -0.93 -24.64 -3.31
CA VAL A 121 -0.31 -24.50 -4.63
C VAL A 121 0.99 -23.71 -4.55
N VAL A 122 0.99 -22.56 -3.88
CA VAL A 122 2.21 -21.76 -3.70
C VAL A 122 3.28 -22.56 -2.97
N LEU A 123 2.92 -23.26 -1.89
CA LEU A 123 3.84 -24.10 -1.15
C LEU A 123 4.43 -25.23 -2.03
N ALA A 124 3.59 -25.90 -2.81
CA ALA A 124 4.02 -26.96 -3.73
C ALA A 124 4.97 -26.41 -4.82
N VAL A 125 4.67 -25.23 -5.38
CA VAL A 125 5.55 -24.56 -6.34
C VAL A 125 6.89 -24.21 -5.69
N MET A 126 6.90 -23.70 -4.47
CA MET A 126 8.13 -23.38 -3.75
C MET A 126 8.99 -24.62 -3.49
N VAL A 127 8.38 -25.71 -3.03
CA VAL A 127 9.08 -27.00 -2.82
C VAL A 127 9.62 -27.52 -4.15
N LYS A 128 8.83 -27.49 -5.23
CA LYS A 128 9.27 -27.91 -6.56
C LYS A 128 10.48 -27.10 -7.03
N ILE A 129 10.47 -25.78 -6.86
CA ILE A 129 11.60 -24.92 -7.21
C ILE A 129 12.84 -25.31 -6.40
N LEU A 130 12.70 -25.47 -5.08
CA LEU A 130 13.80 -25.86 -4.20
C LEU A 130 14.46 -27.19 -4.61
N LEU A 131 13.64 -28.17 -5.02
CA LEU A 131 14.11 -29.47 -5.50
C LEU A 131 14.73 -29.41 -6.90
N THR A 132 14.33 -28.45 -7.74
CA THR A 132 14.80 -28.33 -9.13
C THR A 132 16.13 -27.59 -9.24
N ILE A 133 16.42 -26.64 -8.34
CA ILE A 133 17.69 -25.93 -8.35
C ILE A 133 18.82 -26.94 -8.07
N LYS A 134 19.89 -26.93 -8.88
CA LYS A 134 21.06 -27.79 -8.67
C LYS A 134 22.24 -27.04 -8.04
N GLU A 135 22.42 -25.79 -8.43
CA GLU A 135 23.49 -24.92 -7.98
C GLU A 135 23.33 -24.44 -6.53
N LYS A 136 24.39 -24.54 -5.72
CA LYS A 136 24.36 -24.22 -4.29
C LYS A 136 24.09 -22.74 -4.03
N GLU A 137 24.67 -21.83 -4.79
CA GLU A 137 24.50 -20.39 -4.61
C GLU A 137 23.05 -19.95 -4.87
N SER A 138 22.48 -20.39 -6.00
CA SER A 138 21.07 -20.16 -6.34
C SER A 138 20.11 -20.73 -5.28
N LYS A 139 20.42 -21.88 -4.68
CA LYS A 139 19.64 -22.43 -3.55
C LYS A 139 19.65 -21.54 -2.32
N ILE A 140 20.83 -21.01 -1.94
CA ILE A 140 20.96 -20.13 -0.77
C ILE A 140 20.17 -18.84 -1.00
N ARG A 141 20.30 -18.21 -2.17
CA ARG A 141 19.54 -17.00 -2.52
C ARG A 141 18.03 -17.26 -2.46
N PHE A 142 17.57 -18.39 -3.00
CA PHE A 142 16.16 -18.78 -2.91
C PHE A 142 15.71 -18.99 -1.45
N LEU A 143 16.51 -19.67 -0.62
CA LEU A 143 16.20 -19.88 0.79
C LEU A 143 16.08 -18.55 1.56
N VAL A 144 16.95 -17.57 1.27
CA VAL A 144 16.84 -16.22 1.83
C VAL A 144 15.51 -15.59 1.45
N CYS A 145 15.07 -15.70 0.18
CA CYS A 145 13.74 -15.23 -0.22
C CYS A 145 12.61 -15.93 0.54
N VAL A 146 12.72 -17.24 0.80
CA VAL A 146 11.73 -17.98 1.62
C VAL A 146 11.66 -17.44 3.03
N VAL A 147 12.81 -17.18 3.66
CA VAL A 147 12.88 -16.60 5.01
C VAL A 147 12.28 -15.19 5.03
N LEU A 148 12.61 -14.34 4.07
CA LEU A 148 12.04 -12.99 3.97
C LEU A 148 10.52 -13.00 3.71
N MET A 149 10.02 -13.96 2.93
CA MET A 149 8.56 -14.14 2.76
C MET A 149 7.90 -14.57 4.07
N PHE A 150 8.54 -15.46 4.83
CA PHE A 150 8.03 -15.86 6.14
C PHE A 150 7.98 -14.67 7.10
N GLU A 151 9.04 -13.86 7.18
CA GLU A 151 9.04 -12.61 7.95
C GLU A 151 7.90 -11.68 7.50
N ALA A 152 7.70 -11.50 6.20
CA ALA A 152 6.61 -10.69 5.66
C ALA A 152 5.23 -11.21 6.09
N ILE A 153 5.02 -12.53 6.12
CA ILE A 153 3.76 -13.12 6.61
C ILE A 153 3.50 -12.72 8.06
N PHE A 154 4.50 -12.87 8.95
CA PHE A 154 4.36 -12.47 10.35
C PHE A 154 4.08 -10.99 10.49
N PHE A 155 4.81 -10.15 9.76
CA PHE A 155 4.59 -8.72 9.74
C PHE A 155 3.16 -8.36 9.32
N TYR A 156 2.67 -8.92 8.20
CA TYR A 156 1.32 -8.63 7.71
C TYR A 156 0.22 -9.19 8.62
N VAL A 157 0.40 -10.36 9.23
CA VAL A 157 -0.57 -10.92 10.20
C VAL A 157 -0.76 -9.96 11.39
N LEU A 158 0.33 -9.42 11.91
CA LEU A 158 0.31 -8.44 12.99
C LEU A 158 -0.27 -7.10 12.53
N TYR A 159 0.15 -6.62 11.36
CA TYR A 159 -0.32 -5.35 10.79
C TYR A 159 -1.84 -5.36 10.53
N GLN A 160 -2.39 -6.48 10.05
CA GLN A 160 -3.83 -6.63 9.79
C GLN A 160 -4.69 -6.70 11.07
N GLN A 161 -4.09 -6.76 12.26
CA GLN A 161 -4.83 -6.58 13.53
C GLN A 161 -5.27 -5.13 13.75
N MET A 162 -4.63 -4.16 13.10
CA MET A 162 -4.92 -2.73 13.26
C MET A 162 -6.37 -2.36 12.92
N PRO A 163 -6.89 -2.67 11.71
CA PRO A 163 -8.28 -2.34 11.38
C PRO A 163 -9.32 -3.25 12.06
N THR A 164 -8.89 -4.34 12.71
CA THR A 164 -9.76 -5.37 13.30
C THR A 164 -9.69 -5.36 14.83
N SER A 165 -8.85 -6.22 15.42
CA SER A 165 -8.75 -6.44 16.85
C SER A 165 -8.37 -5.18 17.63
N LEU A 166 -7.36 -4.44 17.17
CA LEU A 166 -6.91 -3.21 17.82
C LEU A 166 -7.94 -2.08 17.70
N ASN A 167 -8.64 -1.99 16.56
CA ASN A 167 -9.73 -1.04 16.38
C ASN A 167 -10.88 -1.31 17.39
N LEU A 168 -11.31 -2.56 17.52
CA LEU A 168 -12.32 -2.94 18.52
C LEU A 168 -11.85 -2.71 19.96
N PHE A 169 -10.56 -2.94 20.23
CA PHE A 169 -9.96 -2.64 21.52
C PHE A 169 -10.01 -1.14 21.82
N ALA A 170 -9.65 -0.28 20.86
CA ALA A 170 -9.73 1.17 20.99
C ALA A 170 -11.16 1.66 21.24
N ILE A 171 -12.15 1.08 20.56
CA ILE A 171 -13.56 1.44 20.74
C ILE A 171 -14.06 1.02 22.13
N ARG A 172 -13.63 -0.13 22.67
CA ARG A 172 -14.22 -0.70 23.90
C ARG A 172 -13.44 -0.45 25.19
N ASN A 173 -12.12 -0.30 25.11
CA ASN A 173 -11.23 -0.37 26.28
C ASN A 173 -10.24 0.81 26.37
N VAL A 174 -10.34 1.81 25.49
CA VAL A 174 -9.47 3.00 25.51
C VAL A 174 -10.31 4.23 25.81
N TYR A 175 -9.74 5.17 26.56
CA TYR A 175 -10.39 6.45 26.86
C TYR A 175 -10.53 7.29 25.57
N HIS A 176 -11.76 7.70 25.26
CA HIS A 176 -12.12 8.45 24.05
C HIS A 176 -11.89 9.96 24.18
N SER A 177 -10.80 10.35 24.84
CA SER A 177 -10.38 11.73 24.97
C SER A 177 -8.87 11.83 24.85
N ILE A 178 -8.38 12.61 23.89
CA ILE A 178 -6.96 12.92 23.75
C ILE A 178 -6.78 14.38 24.15
N ALA A 179 -6.01 14.65 25.20
CA ALA A 179 -5.77 16.01 25.71
C ALA A 179 -7.05 16.85 25.94
N GLY A 180 -8.13 16.20 26.39
CA GLY A 180 -9.43 16.85 26.63
C GLY A 180 -10.33 17.00 25.40
N ILE A 181 -9.84 16.66 24.20
CA ILE A 181 -10.63 16.66 22.97
C ILE A 181 -11.30 15.28 22.83
N PRO A 182 -12.63 15.21 22.63
CA PRO A 182 -13.31 13.94 22.39
C PRO A 182 -12.87 13.36 21.05
N VAL A 183 -12.48 12.08 21.03
CA VAL A 183 -11.98 11.39 19.85
C VAL A 183 -12.73 10.07 19.67
N GLU A 184 -13.23 9.84 18.47
CA GLU A 184 -13.86 8.58 18.10
C GLU A 184 -12.87 7.41 18.19
N GLY A 185 -13.30 6.28 18.75
CA GLY A 185 -12.44 5.09 18.91
C GLY A 185 -11.81 4.60 17.60
N GLU A 186 -12.47 4.82 16.46
CA GLU A 186 -11.96 4.46 15.14
C GLU A 186 -10.80 5.37 14.67
N SER A 187 -10.76 6.62 15.14
CA SER A 187 -9.71 7.58 14.76
C SER A 187 -8.34 7.25 15.34
N PHE A 188 -8.25 6.34 16.32
CA PHE A 188 -6.97 5.84 16.81
C PHE A 188 -6.15 5.12 15.72
N GLN A 189 -6.78 4.65 14.64
CA GLN A 189 -6.05 4.11 13.48
C GLN A 189 -5.16 5.16 12.81
N ALA A 190 -5.50 6.45 12.92
CA ALA A 190 -4.68 7.55 12.40
C ALA A 190 -3.31 7.66 13.10
N LEU A 191 -3.12 7.04 14.27
CA LEU A 191 -1.82 7.00 14.94
C LEU A 191 -0.75 6.31 14.09
N ASN A 192 -1.11 5.31 13.28
CA ASN A 192 -0.14 4.64 12.42
C ASN A 192 0.47 5.60 11.37
N PRO A 193 -0.30 6.23 10.47
CA PRO A 193 0.27 7.16 9.52
C PRO A 193 0.90 8.38 10.20
N PHE A 194 0.38 8.82 11.35
CA PHE A 194 1.02 9.86 12.15
C PHE A 194 2.46 9.49 12.54
N TRP A 195 2.66 8.30 13.14
CA TRP A 195 3.98 7.84 13.54
C TRP A 195 4.89 7.56 12.37
N VAL A 196 4.37 7.12 11.22
CA VAL A 196 5.16 6.97 9.99
C VAL A 196 5.68 8.33 9.51
N ILE A 197 4.85 9.37 9.51
CA ILE A 197 5.25 10.74 9.14
C ILE A 197 6.32 11.27 10.10
N VAL A 198 6.03 11.24 11.41
CA VAL A 198 6.93 11.81 12.44
C VAL A 198 8.24 11.04 12.50
N SER A 199 8.18 9.72 12.61
CA SER A 199 9.37 8.87 12.71
C SER A 199 10.16 8.87 11.42
N GLY A 200 9.51 8.96 10.26
CA GLY A 200 10.18 9.08 8.96
C GLY A 200 11.07 10.33 8.88
N LEU A 201 10.57 11.48 9.35
CA LEU A 201 11.35 12.73 9.39
C LEU A 201 12.53 12.64 10.37
N ILE A 202 12.33 12.00 11.52
CA ILE A 202 13.39 11.80 12.53
C ILE A 202 14.46 10.84 11.99
N LEU A 203 14.05 9.72 11.43
CA LEU A 203 14.95 8.70 10.88
C LEU A 203 15.76 9.25 9.71
N ALA A 204 15.15 10.04 8.82
CA ALA A 204 15.86 10.69 7.73
C ALA A 204 16.99 11.59 8.25
N LYS A 205 16.72 12.43 9.27
CA LYS A 205 17.77 13.25 9.91
C LYS A 205 18.85 12.39 10.56
N PHE A 206 18.46 11.34 11.27
CA PHE A 206 19.39 10.43 11.92
C PHE A 206 20.31 9.71 10.93
N LEU A 207 19.78 9.23 9.81
CA LEU A 207 20.57 8.59 8.75
C LEU A 207 21.53 9.57 8.08
N LEU A 208 21.14 10.83 7.88
CA LEU A 208 22.06 11.85 7.36
C LEU A 208 23.24 12.11 8.31
N LEU A 209 22.97 12.21 9.62
CA LEU A 209 24.01 12.36 10.64
C LEU A 209 24.96 11.15 10.68
N LEU A 210 24.45 9.94 10.53
CA LEU A 210 25.26 8.74 10.42
C LEU A 210 26.09 8.70 9.14
N ALA A 211 25.49 9.07 8.00
CA ALA A 211 26.19 9.10 6.71
C ALA A 211 27.35 10.10 6.72
N GLU A 212 27.17 11.24 7.39
CA GLU A 212 28.23 12.24 7.57
C GLU A 212 29.38 11.68 8.41
N LYS A 213 29.08 10.96 9.51
CA LYS A 213 30.11 10.27 10.31
C LYS A 213 30.84 9.17 9.56
N VAL A 214 30.14 8.36 8.76
CA VAL A 214 30.76 7.27 7.98
C VAL A 214 31.66 7.82 6.87
N LYS A 215 31.28 8.92 6.22
CA LYS A 215 32.15 9.59 5.23
C LYS A 215 33.42 10.16 5.86
N ILE A 216 33.33 10.73 7.06
CA ILE A 216 34.52 11.24 7.78
C ILE A 216 35.48 10.09 8.13
N LEU A 217 34.96 8.91 8.46
CA LEU A 217 35.75 7.70 8.74
C LEU A 217 36.39 7.04 7.50
N GLN A 218 35.88 7.30 6.29
CA GLN A 218 36.49 6.83 5.03
C GLN A 218 37.57 7.78 4.49
N CYS A 219 37.63 9.01 4.99
CA CYS A 219 38.64 10.01 4.65
C CYS A 219 39.83 10.07 5.65
N LEU A 220 39.79 9.26 6.72
CA LEU A 220 40.89 9.02 7.66
C LEU A 220 41.54 7.67 7.33
#